data_AF-A0A3C2AQ03-F1
#
_entry.id   AF-A0A3C2AQ03-F1
#
_cell.length_a   1.000
_cell.length_b   1.000
_cell.length_c   1.000
_cell.angle_alpha   90.00
_cell.angle_beta   90.00
_cell.angle_gamma   90.00
#
_symmetry.space_group_name_H-M   'P 1'
#
loop_
_entity.id
_entity.type
_entity.pdbx_description
1 polymer ?
#
loop_
_entity_poly.entity_id
_entity_poly.type
_entity_poly.pdbx_seq_one_letter_code
_entity_poly.pdbx_strand_id
1 'polypeptide(L)'
;RSKRELFYLDDFRQIEEQFPNFKFHLVLSEPLPEDNWNAKENMDDAGDGFVGFVHQAVIDNYLNHHDAPEDIEFYFCGPPLMNAAVLKMVDDFGVPPENVSFDDFGG
;
A
#
# COMPACT_ATOMS: atom_id res chain seq x y z
N ARG A 1 7.86 -8.84 1.54
CA ARG A 1 8.62 -10.02 1.06
C ARG A 1 8.29 -10.21 -0.42
N SER A 2 8.80 -11.25 -1.09
CA SER A 2 8.91 -11.38 -2.55
C SER A 2 7.61 -11.72 -3.29
N LYS A 3 7.69 -11.93 -4.62
CA LYS A 3 6.54 -12.13 -5.50
C LYS A 3 5.78 -13.41 -5.23
N ARG A 4 6.44 -14.48 -4.76
CA ARG A 4 5.81 -15.79 -4.48
C ARG A 4 4.81 -15.76 -3.32
N GLU A 5 4.90 -14.78 -2.44
CA GLU A 5 3.99 -14.59 -1.31
C GLU A 5 2.69 -13.86 -1.71
N LEU A 6 2.57 -13.42 -2.96
CA LEU A 6 1.39 -12.73 -3.46
C LEU A 6 0.30 -13.72 -3.90
N PHE A 7 -0.95 -13.37 -3.58
CA PHE A 7 -2.14 -14.14 -3.95
C PHE A 7 -3.31 -13.19 -4.23
N TYR A 8 -4.38 -13.70 -4.85
CA TYR A 8 -5.55 -12.92 -5.34
C TYR A 8 -5.22 -11.82 -6.37
N LEU A 9 -4.07 -11.93 -7.06
CA LEU A 9 -3.65 -10.92 -8.03
C LEU A 9 -4.68 -10.74 -9.16
N ASP A 10 -5.13 -11.84 -9.76
CA ASP A 10 -6.09 -11.80 -10.87
C ASP A 10 -7.43 -11.20 -10.43
N ASP A 11 -7.86 -11.46 -9.19
CA ASP A 11 -9.11 -10.94 -8.64
C ASP A 11 -9.05 -9.41 -8.53
N PHE A 12 -7.98 -8.86 -7.95
CA PHE A 12 -7.82 -7.41 -7.84
C PHE A 12 -7.60 -6.73 -9.19
N ARG A 13 -6.88 -7.36 -10.12
CA ARG A 13 -6.70 -6.81 -11.48
C ARG A 13 -8.01 -6.76 -12.25
N GLN A 14 -8.88 -7.76 -12.11
CA GLN A 14 -10.22 -7.72 -12.73
C GLN A 14 -11.08 -6.59 -12.17
N ILE A 15 -10.99 -6.30 -10.86
CA ILE A 15 -11.71 -5.17 -10.25
C ILE A 15 -11.17 -3.85 -10.82
N GLU A 16 -9.85 -3.70 -10.90
CA GLU A 16 -9.19 -2.50 -11.46
C GLU A 16 -9.54 -2.25 -12.93
N GLU A 17 -9.69 -3.31 -13.74
CA GLU A 17 -10.15 -3.21 -15.13
C GLU A 17 -11.61 -2.75 -15.24
N GLN A 18 -12.47 -3.17 -14.30
CA GLN A 18 -13.91 -2.86 -14.33
C GLN A 18 -14.23 -1.50 -13.72
N PHE A 19 -13.46 -1.05 -12.73
CA PHE A 19 -13.76 0.12 -11.91
C PHE A 19 -12.59 1.12 -11.97
N PRO A 20 -12.69 2.20 -12.76
CA PRO A 20 -11.60 3.16 -12.92
C PRO A 20 -11.23 3.91 -11.64
N ASN A 21 -12.13 3.91 -10.65
CA ASN A 21 -11.95 4.47 -9.31
C ASN A 21 -11.28 3.50 -8.32
N PHE A 22 -10.93 2.28 -8.75
CA PHE A 22 -10.16 1.33 -7.95
C PHE A 22 -8.76 1.20 -8.54
N LYS A 23 -7.74 1.18 -7.68
CA LYS A 23 -6.34 0.96 -8.04
C LYS A 23 -5.71 -0.05 -7.11
N PHE A 24 -4.89 -0.95 -7.66
CA PHE A 24 -4.20 -1.99 -6.90
C PHE A 24 -2.69 -1.91 -7.09
N HIS A 25 -1.98 -1.63 -6.00
CA HIS A 25 -0.53 -1.48 -6.00
C HIS A 25 0.12 -2.54 -5.11
N LEU A 26 1.17 -3.17 -5.63
CA LEU A 26 1.97 -4.16 -4.92
C LEU A 26 3.23 -3.49 -4.36
N VAL A 27 3.65 -3.92 -3.17
CA VAL A 27 4.90 -3.47 -2.55
C VAL A 27 5.67 -4.68 -2.04
N LEU A 28 6.88 -4.91 -2.59
CA LEU A 28 7.76 -5.98 -2.14
C LEU A 28 8.89 -5.40 -1.29
N SER A 29 8.95 -5.77 -0.01
CA SER A 29 10.06 -5.32 0.86
C SER A 29 11.43 -5.87 0.45
N GLU A 30 11.45 -7.08 -0.12
CA GLU A 30 12.67 -7.84 -0.45
C GLU A 30 12.40 -8.66 -1.71
N PRO A 31 12.30 -8.04 -2.90
CA PRO A 31 12.19 -8.78 -4.16
C PRO A 31 13.45 -9.62 -4.38
N LEU A 32 13.27 -10.83 -4.91
CA LEU A 32 14.37 -11.72 -5.26
C LEU A 32 14.74 -11.58 -6.75
N PRO A 33 15.98 -11.89 -7.17
CA PRO A 33 16.36 -11.83 -8.59
C PRO A 33 15.43 -12.62 -9.51
N GLU A 34 14.95 -13.79 -9.07
CA GLU A 34 14.02 -14.63 -9.82
C GLU A 34 12.60 -14.04 -9.98
N ASP A 35 12.23 -13.05 -9.16
CA ASP A 35 10.94 -12.38 -9.29
C ASP A 35 10.86 -11.55 -10.57
N ASN A 36 12.04 -11.22 -11.15
CA ASN A 36 12.21 -10.30 -12.29
C ASN A 36 11.40 -9.01 -12.09
N TRP A 37 11.41 -8.48 -10.87
CA TRP A 37 10.54 -7.39 -10.45
C TRP A 37 10.94 -6.07 -11.09
N ASN A 38 10.07 -5.54 -11.96
CA ASN A 38 10.23 -4.22 -12.54
C ASN A 38 9.66 -3.16 -11.59
N ALA A 39 10.52 -2.56 -10.76
CA ALA A 39 10.09 -1.59 -9.76
C ALA A 39 9.51 -0.31 -10.39
N LYS A 40 8.38 0.16 -9.88
CA LYS A 40 7.78 1.45 -10.23
C LYS A 40 8.56 2.61 -9.58
N GLU A 41 8.77 3.68 -10.33
CA GLU A 41 9.33 4.94 -9.81
C GLU A 41 8.25 5.90 -9.28
N ASN A 42 7.02 5.79 -9.77
CA ASN A 42 5.86 6.61 -9.36
C ASN A 42 4.54 5.90 -9.71
N MET A 43 3.39 6.53 -9.42
CA MET A 43 2.07 5.94 -9.65
C MET A 43 1.75 5.66 -11.12
N ASP A 44 2.28 6.46 -12.05
CA ASP A 44 2.00 6.38 -13.49
C ASP A 44 2.92 5.40 -14.25
N ASP A 45 3.93 4.85 -13.57
CA ASP A 45 4.88 3.91 -14.16
C ASP A 45 4.23 2.57 -14.54
N ALA A 46 4.68 1.95 -15.63
CA ALA A 46 4.22 0.65 -16.11
C ALA A 46 4.87 -0.55 -15.38
N GLY A 47 5.70 -0.32 -14.36
CA GLY A 47 6.31 -1.37 -13.53
C GLY A 47 5.32 -2.25 -12.76
N ASP A 48 5.81 -3.37 -12.25
CA ASP A 48 5.04 -4.39 -11.53
C ASP A 48 4.52 -3.91 -10.15
N GLY A 49 5.27 -3.00 -9.52
CA GLY A 49 4.92 -2.39 -8.24
C GLY A 49 6.14 -1.79 -7.53
N PHE A 50 5.99 -1.40 -6.27
CA PHE A 50 7.02 -0.69 -5.52
C PHE A 50 7.92 -1.62 -4.71
N VAL A 51 9.06 -1.11 -4.24
CA VAL A 51 10.00 -1.83 -3.38
C VAL A 51 10.16 -1.10 -2.05
N GLY A 52 10.12 -1.83 -0.94
CA GLY A 52 10.27 -1.30 0.41
C GLY A 52 9.10 -1.63 1.34
N PHE A 53 8.86 -0.77 2.34
CA PHE A 53 7.74 -0.94 3.26
C PHE A 53 6.48 -0.26 2.73
N VAL A 54 5.32 -0.90 2.92
CA VAL A 54 4.04 -0.42 2.37
C VAL A 54 3.71 1.01 2.81
N HIS A 55 3.88 1.35 4.10
CA HIS A 55 3.62 2.71 4.59
C HIS A 55 4.52 3.74 3.89
N GLN A 56 5.80 3.46 3.69
CA GLN A 56 6.72 4.36 3.00
C GLN A 56 6.36 4.50 1.52
N ALA A 57 6.00 3.41 0.84
CA ALA A 57 5.54 3.47 -0.55
C ALA A 57 4.27 4.33 -0.71
N VAL A 58 3.34 4.25 0.24
CA VAL A 58 2.13 5.09 0.28
C VAL A 58 2.46 6.55 0.55
N ILE A 59 3.39 6.85 1.46
CA ILE A 59 3.90 8.21 1.71
C ILE A 59 4.49 8.80 0.43
N ASP A 60 5.47 8.10 -0.16
CA ASP A 60 6.29 8.63 -1.25
C ASP A 60 5.51 8.83 -2.54
N ASN A 61 4.57 7.93 -2.83
CA ASN A 61 3.91 7.89 -4.13
C ASN A 61 2.47 8.42 -4.10
N TYR A 62 1.85 8.56 -2.93
CA TYR A 62 0.45 8.98 -2.82
C TYR A 62 0.27 10.16 -1.85
N LEU A 63 0.55 9.98 -0.56
CA LEU A 63 0.18 10.98 0.45
C LEU A 63 0.97 12.29 0.33
N ASN A 64 2.25 12.25 -0.03
CA ASN A 64 3.06 13.46 -0.29
C ASN A 64 2.55 14.28 -1.49
N HIS A 65 1.69 13.70 -2.33
CA HIS A 65 1.14 14.31 -3.53
C HIS A 65 -0.37 14.55 -3.42
N HIS A 66 -0.98 14.22 -2.27
CA HIS A 66 -2.41 14.38 -2.04
C HIS A 66 -2.68 15.74 -1.41
N ASP A 67 -3.69 16.45 -1.90
CA ASP A 67 -4.00 17.82 -1.44
C ASP A 67 -4.57 17.86 -0.01
N ALA A 68 -5.33 16.83 0.38
CA ALA A 68 -5.99 16.72 1.68
C ALA A 68 -5.94 15.27 2.23
N PRO A 69 -4.77 14.76 2.63
CA PRO A 69 -4.62 13.39 3.12
C PRO A 69 -5.43 13.10 4.39
N GLU A 70 -5.76 14.12 5.19
CA GLU A 70 -6.62 14.04 6.38
C GLU A 70 -8.06 13.62 6.08
N ASP A 71 -8.53 13.85 4.86
CA ASP A 71 -9.89 13.51 4.42
C ASP A 71 -10.02 12.03 3.98
N ILE A 72 -8.92 11.27 3.95
CA ILE A 72 -8.92 9.87 3.52
C ILE A 72 -9.30 8.96 4.70
N GLU A 73 -10.20 8.01 4.45
CA GLU A 73 -10.46 6.89 5.35
C GLU A 73 -9.46 5.75 5.12
N PHE A 74 -8.71 5.38 6.16
CA PHE A 74 -7.71 4.31 6.11
C PHE A 74 -8.27 3.03 6.73
N TYR A 75 -8.32 1.97 5.92
CA TYR A 75 -8.64 0.61 6.34
C TYR A 75 -7.41 -0.26 6.13
N PHE A 76 -6.84 -0.80 7.20
CA PHE A 76 -5.66 -1.66 7.07
C PHE A 76 -5.63 -2.80 8.08
N CYS A 77 -4.91 -3.85 7.71
CA CYS A 77 -4.69 -4.99 8.57
C CYS A 77 -3.40 -5.70 8.17
N GLY A 78 -2.57 -6.02 9.15
CA GLY A 78 -1.32 -6.74 8.93
C GLY A 78 -0.56 -7.02 10.22
N PRO A 79 0.73 -7.40 10.11
CA PRO A 79 1.55 -7.72 11.28
C PRO A 79 1.74 -6.52 12.22
N PRO A 80 2.03 -6.72 13.52
CA PRO A 80 2.13 -5.63 14.50
C PRO A 80 3.07 -4.48 14.10
N LEU A 81 4.23 -4.80 13.50
CA LEU A 81 5.17 -3.79 13.02
C LEU A 81 4.63 -2.99 11.84
N MET A 82 3.85 -3.61 10.96
CA MET A 82 3.20 -2.91 9.85
C MET A 82 2.11 -1.98 10.38
N ASN A 83 1.25 -2.47 11.26
CA ASN A 83 0.16 -1.70 11.85
C ASN A 83 0.70 -0.47 12.60
N ALA A 84 1.74 -0.64 13.44
CA ALA A 84 2.36 0.46 14.15
C ALA A 84 2.96 1.53 13.20
N ALA A 85 3.56 1.11 12.09
CA ALA A 85 4.11 2.03 11.10
C ALA A 85 3.01 2.80 10.34
N VAL A 86 1.90 2.13 9.98
CA VAL A 86 0.76 2.79 9.33
C VAL A 86 0.05 3.72 10.30
N LEU A 87 -0.13 3.34 11.57
CA LEU A 87 -0.69 4.22 12.62
C LEU A 87 0.14 5.49 12.78
N LYS A 88 1.47 5.37 12.83
CA LYS A 88 2.35 6.54 12.87
C LYS A 88 2.23 7.39 11.60
N MET A 89 2.18 6.76 10.43
CA MET A 89 2.02 7.46 9.15
C MET A 89 0.73 8.29 9.13
N VAL A 90 -0.42 7.72 9.49
CA VAL A 90 -1.69 8.47 9.46
C VAL A 90 -1.73 9.59 10.50
N ASP A 91 -1.13 9.39 11.68
CA ASP A 91 -0.96 10.43 12.71
C ASP A 91 -0.08 11.60 12.23
N ASP A 92 1.07 11.30 11.61
CA ASP A 92 1.99 12.30 11.06
C ASP A 92 1.33 13.16 9.96
N PHE A 93 0.40 12.58 9.19
CA PHE A 93 -0.38 13.27 8.16
C PHE A 93 -1.66 13.94 8.68
N GLY A 94 -1.90 13.90 10.00
CA GLY A 94 -3.04 14.59 10.62
C GLY A 94 -4.40 13.95 10.35
N VAL A 95 -4.43 12.66 9.99
CA VAL A 95 -5.67 11.93 9.74
C VAL A 95 -6.44 11.78 11.06
N PRO A 96 -7.71 12.21 11.13
CA PRO A 96 -8.52 12.09 12.34
C PRO A 96 -8.70 10.61 12.76
N PRO A 97 -8.70 10.28 14.06
CA PRO A 97 -8.87 8.90 14.52
C PRO A 97 -10.15 8.22 14.01
N GLU A 98 -11.22 8.96 13.78
CA GLU A 98 -12.47 8.46 13.21
C GLU A 98 -12.34 7.94 11.77
N ASN A 99 -11.33 8.41 11.03
CA ASN A 99 -11.00 7.97 9.67
C ASN A 99 -10.01 6.79 9.67
N VAL A 100 -9.59 6.29 10.84
CA VAL A 100 -8.58 5.24 10.97
C VAL A 100 -9.22 3.97 11.54
N SER A 101 -9.38 2.96 10.69
CA SER A 101 -9.91 1.65 11.07
C SER A 101 -8.90 0.55 10.76
N PHE A 102 -8.53 -0.24 11.78
CA PHE A 102 -7.65 -1.39 11.58
C PHE A 102 -8.09 -2.58 12.41
N ASP A 103 -7.80 -3.77 11.91
CA ASP A 103 -8.05 -5.03 12.60
C ASP A 103 -6.74 -5.58 13.18
N ASP A 104 -6.74 -5.79 14.51
CA ASP A 104 -5.61 -6.36 15.24
C ASP A 104 -5.90 -7.81 15.59
N PHE A 105 -5.21 -8.72 14.90
CA PHE A 105 -5.33 -10.16 15.13
C PHE A 105 -4.66 -10.66 16.43
N GLY A 106 -4.14 -9.76 17.28
CA GLY A 106 -3.66 -10.09 18.63
C GLY A 106 -2.28 -10.76 18.67
N GLY A 107 -1.37 -10.27 17.82
CA GLY A 107 0.02 -10.75 17.74
C GLY A 107 0.88 -10.50 18.97
#